data_AF-A0A7I3YUF5-F1
#
_entry.id   AF-A0A7I3YUF5-F1
#
_cell.length_a   1.000
_cell.length_b   1.000
_cell.length_c   1.000
_cell.angle_alpha   90.00
_cell.angle_beta   90.00
_cell.angle_gamma   90.00
#
_symmetry.space_group_name_H-M   'P 1'
#
loop_
_entity.id
_entity.type
_entity.pdbx_description
1 polymer ?
#
loop_
_entity_poly.entity_id
_entity_poly.type
_entity_poly.pdbx_seq_one_letter_code
_entity_poly.pdbx_strand_id
1 'polypeptide(L)' 'MWKLPMFGCNDTSQVLKEIQECTSAFPQCYVRVLGFGNLKQVLIAEFLVGIPSV' A
#
# COMPACT_ATOMS: atom_id res chain seq x y z
N MET A 1 -0.22 -7.59 -5.94
CA MET A 1 -0.12 -6.11 -6.00
C MET A 1 -1.55 -5.60 -5.96
N TRP A 2 -1.88 -4.72 -5.02
CA TRP A 2 -3.22 -4.14 -4.92
C TRP A 2 -3.34 -2.97 -5.90
N LYS A 3 -4.31 -3.06 -6.82
CA LYS A 3 -4.51 -2.09 -7.92
C LYS A 3 -3.18 -1.78 -8.64
N LEU A 4 -2.96 -0.51 -8.98
CA LEU A 4 -1.76 0.01 -9.63
C LEU A 4 -1.08 1.04 -8.72
N PRO A 5 0.20 1.40 -8.96
CA PRO A 5 0.84 2.49 -8.23
C PRO A 5 0.03 3.79 -8.32
N MET A 6 -0.11 4.48 -7.19
CA MET A 6 -0.89 5.71 -7.08
C MET A 6 -0.10 6.93 -7.62
N PHE A 7 0.16 6.94 -8.93
CA PHE A 7 0.86 8.04 -9.59
C PHE A 7 0.12 9.38 -9.41
N GLY A 8 0.84 10.43 -9.01
CA GLY A 8 0.27 11.77 -8.82
C GLY A 8 -0.59 11.94 -7.56
N CYS A 9 -0.64 10.95 -6.67
CA CYS A 9 -1.33 11.06 -5.40
C CYS A 9 -0.67 12.10 -4.49
N ASN A 10 -1.39 13.15 -4.14
CA ASN A 10 -0.95 14.22 -3.23
C ASN A 10 -1.74 14.28 -1.92
N ASP A 11 -2.65 13.32 -1.70
CA ASP A 11 -3.53 13.26 -0.54
C ASP A 11 -3.34 11.94 0.20
N THR A 12 -2.89 12.02 1.45
CA THR A 12 -2.61 10.85 2.28
C THR A 12 -3.86 10.06 2.64
N SER A 13 -5.04 10.71 2.67
CA SER A 13 -6.30 10.04 2.99
C SER A 13 -6.69 8.99 1.94
N GLN A 14 -6.33 9.21 0.67
CA GLN A 14 -6.56 8.24 -0.40
C GLN A 14 -5.74 6.97 -0.19
N VAL A 15 -4.49 7.11 0.25
CA VAL A 15 -3.64 5.95 0.57
C VAL A 15 -4.22 5.15 1.73
N LEU A 16 -4.68 5.84 2.80
CA LEU A 16 -5.30 5.18 3.95
C LEU A 16 -6.59 4.44 3.57
N LYS A 17 -7.41 5.02 2.69
CA LYS A 17 -8.61 4.38 2.16
C LYS A 17 -8.28 3.09 1.40
N GLU A 18 -7.28 3.13 0.54
CA GLU A 18 -6.84 1.95 -0.22
C GLU A 18 -6.27 0.84 0.67
N ILE A 19 -5.57 1.20 1.75
CA ILE A 19 -5.12 0.24 2.77
C ILE A 19 -6.32 -0.46 3.40
N GLN A 20 -7.34 0.30 3.84
CA GLN A 20 -8.55 -0.26 4.44
C GLN A 20 -9.29 -1.20 3.46
N GLU A 21 -9.53 -0.75 2.23
CA GLU A 21 -10.18 -1.57 1.19
C GLU A 21 -9.41 -2.88 0.94
N CYS A 22 -8.08 -2.81 0.84
CA CYS A 22 -7.23 -3.98 0.65
C CYS A 22 -7.30 -4.95 1.84
N THR A 23 -7.18 -4.45 3.07
CA THR A 23 -7.24 -5.28 4.28
C THR A 23 -8.61 -5.92 4.48
N SER A 24 -9.70 -5.22 4.16
CA SER A 24 -11.06 -5.77 4.25
C SER A 24 -11.35 -6.79 3.15
N ALA A 25 -10.81 -6.62 1.95
CA ALA A 25 -10.95 -7.59 0.87
C ALA A 25 -10.17 -8.89 1.13
N PHE A 26 -9.05 -8.79 1.84
CA PHE A 26 -8.13 -9.92 2.09
C PHE A 26 -7.72 -10.02 3.58
N PRO A 27 -8.64 -10.36 4.49
CA PRO A 27 -8.38 -10.34 5.95
C PRO A 27 -7.34 -11.37 6.42
N GLN A 28 -7.12 -12.42 5.63
CA GLN A 28 -6.17 -13.50 5.93
C GLN A 28 -4.77 -13.24 5.34
N CYS A 29 -4.52 -12.04 4.78
CA CYS A 29 -3.25 -11.71 4.13
C CYS A 29 -2.48 -10.64 4.90
N TYR A 30 -1.15 -10.72 4.84
CA TYR A 30 -0.29 -9.61 5.20
C TYR A 30 -0.40 -8.51 4.13
N VAL A 31 -0.54 -7.26 4.56
CA VAL A 31 -0.60 -6.09 3.68
C VAL A 31 0.55 -5.16 4.02
N ARG A 32 1.31 -4.76 2.99
CA ARG A 32 2.44 -3.83 3.12
C ARG A 32 2.30 -2.68 2.12
N VAL A 33 2.79 -1.52 2.53
CA VAL A 33 2.89 -0.32 1.67
C VAL A 33 4.30 -0.23 1.13
N LEU A 34 4.40 0.05 -0.18
CA LEU A 34 5.67 0.17 -0.90
C LEU A 34 5.75 1.56 -1.54
N GLY A 35 6.87 2.24 -1.35
CA GLY A 35 7.20 3.50 -2.02
C GLY A 35 8.30 3.31 -3.05
N PHE A 36 8.07 3.75 -4.29
CA PHE A 36 9.03 3.65 -5.39
C PHE A 36 9.56 5.04 -5.75
N GLY A 37 10.89 5.17 -5.82
CA GLY A 37 11.56 6.39 -6.26
C GLY A 37 11.82 6.34 -7.76
N ASN A 38 11.22 7.25 -8.53
CA ASN A 38 11.37 7.27 -9.99
C ASN A 38 12.81 7.62 -10.44
N LEU A 39 13.50 8.52 -9.75
CA LEU A 39 14.88 8.92 -10.08
C LEU A 39 15.88 7.78 -9.88
N LYS A 40 15.75 7.05 -8.76
CA LYS A 40 16.61 5.92 -8.44
C LYS A 40 16.13 4.62 -9.08
N GLN A 41 14.91 4.59 -9.63
CA GLN A 41 14.27 3.44 -10.25
C GLN A 41 14.21 2.20 -9.34
N VAL A 42 14.03 2.41 -8.04
CA VAL A 42 14.01 1.35 -7.03
C VAL A 42 12.94 1.60 -5.96
N LEU A 43 12.63 0.56 -5.20
CA LEU A 43 11.89 0.69 -3.95
C LEU A 43 12.73 1.48 -2.93
N ILE A 44 12.13 2.50 -2.31
CA ILE A 44 12.78 3.41 -1.37
C ILE A 44 12.16 3.38 0.04
N ALA A 45 10.95 2.82 0.18
CA ALA A 45 10.28 2.67 1.46
C ALA A 45 9.40 1.43 1.46
N GLU A 46 9.36 0.72 2.57
CA GLU A 46 8.52 -0.46 2.79
C GLU A 46 8.16 -0.58 4.27
N PHE A 47 6.88 -0.81 4.56
CA PHE A 47 6.43 -1.13 5.91
C PHE A 47 5.12 -1.95 5.89
N LEU A 48 4.95 -2.77 6.92
CA LEU A 48 3.75 -3.58 7.11
C LEU A 48 2.62 -2.73 7.69
N VAL A 49 1.40 -2.90 7.18
CA VAL A 49 0.20 -2.16 7.61
C VAL A 49 -0.99 -3.05 7.96
N GLY A 50 -0.98 -4.31 7.49
CA GLY A 50 -2.01 -5.29 7.81
C GLY A 50 -1.38 -6.62 8.19
N ILE A 51 -1.82 -7.17 9.32
CA ILE A 51 -1.53 -8.53 9.74
C ILE A 51 -2.81 -9.37 9.55
N PRO A 52 -2.69 -10.64 9.18
CA PRO A 52 -3.84 -11.54 9.16
C PRO A 52 -4.53 -11.52 10.52
N SER A 53 -5.82 -11.19 10.51
CA SER A 53 -6.68 -11.30 11.68
C SER A 53 -7.65 -12.44 11.40
N VAL A 54 -7.60 -13.43 12.30
CA VAL A 54 -8.34 -14.70 12.21
C VAL A 54 -9.83 -14.44 12.06
#